data_AF-A0A8S3G664-F1
#
_entry.id   AF-A0A8S3G664-F1
#
_cell.length_a   1.000
_cell.length_b   1.000
_cell.length_c   1.000
_cell.angle_alpha   90.00
_cell.angle_beta   90.00
_cell.angle_gamma   90.00
#
_symmetry.space_group_name_H-M   'P 1'
#
loop_
_entity.id
_entity.type
_entity.pdbx_description
1 polymer ?
#
loop_
_entity_poly.entity_id
_entity_poly.type
_entity_poly.pdbx_seq_one_letter_code
_entity_poly.pdbx_strand_id
1 'polypeptide(L)' 'MHTSKLKADIVVNVKAMRCAATMISSQVTIYEIENAKHDIFLSKQSVREKAFGLMFRWLRYLEEDW' A
#
# COMPACT_ATOMS: atom_id res chain seq x y z
N MET A 1 -19.44 23.13 8.19
CA MET A 1 -18.72 21.93 8.68
C MET A 1 -18.47 21.00 7.50
N HIS A 2 -17.22 20.87 7.03
CA HIS A 2 -16.83 19.87 6.03
C HIS A 2 -15.72 19.04 6.67
N THR A 3 -16.09 17.89 7.22
CA THR A 3 -15.13 16.95 7.79
C THR A 3 -14.46 16.18 6.65
N SER A 4 -13.19 16.48 6.41
CA SER A 4 -12.37 15.83 5.41
C SER A 4 -12.23 14.32 5.70
N LYS A 5 -12.97 13.48 4.98
CA LYS A 5 -12.73 12.02 4.92
C LYS A 5 -11.49 11.68 4.09
N LEU A 6 -10.34 12.28 4.42
CA LEU A 6 -9.08 12.09 3.68
C LEU A 6 -8.09 11.13 4.38
N LYS A 7 -8.49 10.54 5.51
CA LYS A 7 -7.61 9.68 6.33
C LYS A 7 -7.85 8.17 6.17
N ALA A 8 -8.87 7.77 5.44
CA ALA A 8 -9.19 6.36 5.21
C ALA A 8 -9.57 6.16 3.74
N ASP A 9 -9.14 5.05 3.15
CA ASP A 9 -9.62 4.61 1.85
C ASP A 9 -11.16 4.45 1.93
N ILE A 10 -11.89 5.34 1.25
CA ILE A 10 -13.36 5.37 1.24
C ILE A 10 -13.93 4.22 0.41
N VAL A 11 -13.15 3.70 -0.53
CA VAL A 11 -13.61 2.75 -1.54
C VAL A 11 -13.32 1.32 -1.09
N VAL A 12 -12.21 1.09 -0.39
CA VAL A 12 -11.72 -0.25 -0.09
C VAL A 12 -11.44 -0.48 1.40
N ASN A 13 -11.95 -1.59 1.94
CA ASN A 13 -11.67 -2.00 3.32
C ASN A 13 -10.29 -2.67 3.42
N VAL A 14 -9.36 -2.02 4.13
CA VAL A 14 -7.96 -2.48 4.29
C VAL A 14 -7.86 -3.89 4.89
N LYS A 15 -8.73 -4.25 5.85
CA LYS A 15 -8.73 -5.60 6.45
C LYS A 15 -9.16 -6.66 5.45
N ALA A 16 -10.20 -6.38 4.66
CA ALA A 16 -10.66 -7.28 3.62
C ALA A 16 -9.58 -7.48 2.54
N MET A 17 -8.88 -6.40 2.16
CA MET A 17 -7.78 -6.50 1.20
C MET A 17 -6.61 -7.34 1.70
N ARG A 18 -6.29 -7.26 2.99
CA ARG A 18 -5.23 -8.12 3.57
C ARG A 18 -5.58 -9.60 3.42
N CYS A 19 -6.84 -9.99 3.65
CA CYS A 19 -7.29 -11.36 3.46
C CYS A 19 -7.33 -11.77 1.98
N ALA A 20 -7.82 -10.88 1.11
CA ALA A 20 -7.86 -11.16 -0.33
C ALA A 20 -6.45 -11.30 -0.92
N ALA A 21 -5.49 -10.48 -0.47
CA ALA A 21 -4.12 -10.50 -0.94
C ALA A 21 -3.45 -11.87 -0.73
N THR A 22 -3.71 -12.55 0.39
CA THR A 22 -3.15 -13.88 0.66
C THR A 22 -3.70 -14.98 -0.26
N MET A 23 -4.76 -14.69 -1.01
CA MET A 23 -5.35 -15.65 -1.96
C MET A 23 -4.80 -15.49 -3.39
N ILE A 24 -4.00 -14.46 -3.67
CA ILE A 24 -3.55 -14.14 -5.04
C ILE A 24 -2.45 -15.10 -5.53
N SER A 25 -1.56 -15.54 -4.63
CA SER A 25 -0.42 -16.40 -4.95
C SER A 25 0.09 -17.11 -3.69
N SER A 26 0.91 -18.16 -3.87
CA SER A 26 1.62 -18.83 -2.77
C SER A 26 2.68 -17.94 -2.11
N GLN A 27 3.15 -16.90 -2.79
CA GLN A 27 4.11 -15.93 -2.28
C GLN A 27 3.62 -14.51 -2.53
N VAL A 28 3.33 -13.79 -1.45
CA VAL A 28 2.85 -12.41 -1.48
C VAL A 28 3.56 -11.57 -0.42
N THR A 29 3.81 -10.30 -0.73
CA THR A 29 4.36 -9.33 0.22
C THR A 29 3.31 -8.26 0.50
N ILE A 30 2.99 -8.03 1.78
CA ILE A 30 1.97 -7.08 2.19
C ILE A 30 2.61 -6.00 3.08
N TYR A 31 2.45 -4.74 2.68
CA TYR A 31 2.87 -3.58 3.46
C TYR A 31 1.68 -2.69 3.81
N GLU A 32 1.58 -2.29 5.08
CA GLU A 32 0.62 -1.28 5.52
C GLU A 32 1.30 0.09 5.58
N ILE A 33 0.65 1.10 4.98
CA ILE A 33 1.13 2.47 4.95
C ILE A 33 0.05 3.38 5.52
N GLU A 34 0.30 3.88 6.74
CA GLU A 34 -0.59 4.80 7.42
C GLU A 34 -0.73 6.13 6.65
N ASN A 35 -1.92 6.73 6.71
CA ASN A 35 -2.27 7.99 6.04
C ASN A 35 -2.18 7.96 4.50
N ALA A 36 -2.14 6.75 3.90
CA ALA A 36 -2.28 6.57 2.47
C ALA A 36 -3.68 6.93 1.98
N LYS A 37 -3.74 7.61 0.84
CA LYS A 37 -4.95 7.71 0.01
C LYS A 37 -5.13 6.41 -0.77
N HIS A 38 -6.33 6.21 -1.34
CA HIS A 38 -6.63 5.13 -2.28
C HIS A 38 -5.57 5.05 -3.39
N ASP A 39 -5.35 6.17 -4.10
CA ASP A 39 -4.19 6.33 -4.98
C ASP A 39 -2.96 6.67 -4.14
N ILE A 40 -2.23 5.63 -3.72
CA ILE A 40 -1.13 5.79 -2.76
C ILE A 40 -0.03 6.75 -3.25
N PHE A 41 0.27 6.75 -4.55
CA PHE A 41 1.26 7.64 -5.14
C PHE A 41 0.74 9.09 -5.32
N LEU A 42 -0.55 9.36 -5.08
CA LEU A 42 -1.13 10.71 -5.01
C LEU A 42 -1.29 11.20 -3.55
N SER A 43 -0.74 10.46 -2.59
CA SER A 43 -0.67 10.85 -1.18
C SER A 43 0.32 12.00 -0.93
N LYS A 44 0.39 12.47 0.32
CA LYS A 44 1.42 13.43 0.76
C LYS A 44 2.82 12.89 0.46
N GLN A 45 3.78 13.78 0.25
CA GLN A 45 5.14 13.44 -0.15
C GLN A 45 5.77 12.33 0.72
N SER A 46 5.70 12.44 2.05
CA SER A 46 6.25 11.44 2.96
C SER A 46 5.66 10.03 2.78
N VAL A 47 4.36 9.95 2.50
CA VAL A 47 3.66 8.68 2.24
C VAL A 47 4.07 8.12 0.88
N ARG A 48 4.13 8.97 -0.14
CA ARG A 48 4.53 8.60 -1.50
C ARG A 48 5.97 8.08 -1.54
N GLU A 49 6.89 8.76 -0.86
CA GLU A 49 8.30 8.33 -0.75
C GLU A 49 8.42 6.98 -0.04
N LYS A 50 7.66 6.78 1.04
CA LYS A 50 7.59 5.47 1.72
C LYS A 50 7.09 4.36 0.79
N ALA A 51 6.04 4.64 0.01
CA ALA A 51 5.50 3.67 -0.95
C ALA A 51 6.52 3.30 -2.03
N PHE A 52 7.18 4.29 -2.65
CA PHE A 52 8.25 4.03 -3.62
C PHE A 52 9.42 3.26 -3.01
N GLY A 53 9.86 3.62 -1.80
CA GLY A 53 10.95 2.92 -1.12
C GLY A 53 10.66 1.44 -0.84
N LEU A 54 9.41 1.10 -0.49
CA LEU A 54 8.97 -0.29 -0.31
C LEU A 54 8.89 -1.04 -1.63
N MET A 55 8.34 -0.41 -2.68
CA MET A 55 8.26 -1.00 -4.01
C MET A 55 9.64 -1.30 -4.59
N PHE A 56 10.58 -0.35 -4.52
CA PHE A 56 11.95 -0.59 -5.01
C PHE A 56 12.71 -1.62 -4.19
N ARG A 57 12.44 -1.71 -2.87
CA ARG A 57 12.99 -2.79 -2.04
C ARG A 57 12.47 -4.15 -2.50
N TRP A 58 11.17 -4.25 -2.78
CA TRP A 58 10.56 -5.48 -3.27
C TRP A 58 11.10 -5.88 -4.64
N LEU A 59 11.29 -4.92 -5.55
CA LEU A 59 11.90 -5.16 -6.86
C LEU A 59 13.34 -5.69 -6.75
N ARG A 60 14.18 -5.08 -5.89
CA ARG A 60 15.53 -5.59 -5.65
C ARG A 60 15.55 -6.99 -5.06
N TYR A 61 14.66 -7.26 -4.10
CA TYR A 61 14.52 -8.61 -3.55
C TYR A 61 14.19 -9.62 -4.65
N LEU A 62 13.30 -9.27 -5.60
CA LEU A 62 13.03 -10.15 -6.74
C LEU A 62 14.26 -10.35 -7.62
N GLU A 63 15.03 -9.30 -7.92
CA GLU A 63 16.26 -9.40 -8.72
C GLU A 63 17.33 -10.29 -8.06
N GLU A 64 17.43 -10.29 -6.74
CA GLU A 64 18.41 -11.06 -5.96
C GLU A 64 18.00 -12.53 -5.72
N ASP A 65 16.70 -12.85 -5.76
CA ASP A 65 16.16 -14.20 -5.52
C ASP A 65 16.10 -15.11 -6.79
N TRP A 66 16.46 -14.60 -7.98
CA TRP A 66 16.62 -15.38 -9.22
C TRP A 66 18.01 -16.01 -9.34
#